data_AF-A0A3D4EE68-F1
#
_entry.id   AF-A0A3D4EE68-F1
#
_cell.length_a   1.000
_cell.length_b   1.000
_cell.length_c   1.000
_cell.angle_alpha   90.00
_cell.angle_beta   90.00
_cell.angle_gamma   90.00
#
_symmetry.space_group_name_H-M   'P 1'
#
loop_
_entity.id
_entity.type
_entity.pdbx_description
1 polymer ?
#
loop_
_entity_poly.entity_id
_entity_poly.type
_entity_poly.pdbx_seq_one_letter_code
_entity_poly.pdbx_strand_id
1 'polypeptide(L)'
;KTGEGKTLVAVLPAYLNALTGEGVHIVTVNDYLARRDSEWMGKVHRFMGLSVGLIVHGLNNDERQAAYNADITYGTNNEMGFDYLRDNMAIYKENMVQRGHAFAIVDEVDSILIDEARTPLIISGQGDESTDLYRQADDFVSRLKVKVYATTDSKEEEDENIDADYVVDEKARTATLTARGVEKAEKAFNLENYADIENSTLTHHINQALRAHGIMKRDIDYVVKDGEILIVDEFTGRIMLGRRYSEGLHQAIEAKEHVDVQRENKTLATITFQNYFRLYEKLSGMTGTAVTEAEEFAAIYQLDIVEIPTNKPVARIDHPDVVYKNDVGKNKAIIEQIIECHEKGQPVLVGTISIEKSEYLSGLLKKRGIKHNVLNAKHHEKEAEIVAQAGKFGAVTIATNMAGRGT
;
A
#
# COMPACT_ATOMS: atom_id res chain seq x y z
N LYS A 1 1.94 -22.55 -16.97
CA LYS A 1 2.47 -21.41 -17.75
C LYS A 1 1.32 -20.51 -18.25
N THR A 2 1.57 -19.26 -18.63
CA THR A 2 0.55 -18.34 -19.18
C THR A 2 -0.08 -18.93 -20.45
N GLY A 3 -1.40 -18.81 -20.60
CA GLY A 3 -2.14 -19.33 -21.76
C GLY A 3 -2.64 -20.77 -21.64
N GLU A 4 -2.34 -21.49 -20.55
CA GLU A 4 -2.83 -22.87 -20.30
C GLU A 4 -4.27 -22.92 -19.74
N GLY A 5 -4.95 -21.77 -19.63
CA GLY A 5 -6.36 -21.72 -19.23
C GLY A 5 -6.64 -21.65 -17.72
N LYS A 6 -5.81 -20.91 -16.96
CA LYS A 6 -5.98 -20.71 -15.50
C LYS A 6 -7.41 -20.38 -15.08
N THR A 7 -8.03 -19.41 -15.76
CA THR A 7 -9.43 -18.99 -15.53
C THR A 7 -10.42 -20.15 -15.64
N LEU A 8 -10.25 -21.06 -16.61
CA LEU A 8 -11.10 -22.25 -16.75
C LEU A 8 -10.78 -23.30 -15.69
N VAL A 9 -9.50 -23.48 -15.35
CA VAL A 9 -9.08 -24.42 -14.29
C VAL A 9 -9.71 -24.04 -12.95
N ALA A 10 -9.83 -22.75 -12.65
CA ALA A 10 -10.42 -22.24 -11.41
C ALA A 10 -11.89 -22.67 -11.19
N VAL A 11 -12.64 -22.89 -12.28
CA VAL A 11 -14.04 -23.33 -12.22
C VAL A 11 -14.20 -24.65 -11.46
N LEU A 12 -13.24 -25.57 -11.61
CA LEU A 12 -13.32 -26.93 -11.05
C LEU A 12 -13.26 -26.93 -9.51
N PRO A 13 -12.20 -26.40 -8.86
CA PRO A 13 -12.18 -26.32 -7.40
C PRO A 13 -13.22 -25.33 -6.87
N ALA A 14 -13.53 -24.25 -7.59
CA ALA A 14 -14.56 -23.31 -7.15
C ALA A 14 -15.93 -24.00 -7.05
N TYR A 15 -16.33 -24.74 -8.08
CA TYR A 15 -17.58 -25.50 -8.06
C TYR A 15 -17.62 -26.50 -6.91
N LEU A 16 -16.58 -27.34 -6.77
CA LEU A 16 -16.54 -28.39 -5.75
C LEU A 16 -16.69 -27.83 -4.33
N ASN A 17 -15.97 -26.76 -4.00
CA ASN A 17 -16.00 -26.19 -2.64
C ASN A 17 -17.23 -25.32 -2.41
N ALA A 18 -17.82 -24.73 -3.47
CA ALA A 18 -19.07 -23.98 -3.35
C ALA A 18 -20.27 -24.86 -2.93
N LEU A 19 -20.20 -26.18 -3.13
CA LEU A 19 -21.26 -27.12 -2.71
C LEU A 19 -21.46 -27.18 -1.20
N THR A 20 -20.53 -26.69 -0.37
CA THR A 20 -20.73 -26.60 1.08
C THR A 20 -21.71 -25.48 1.47
N GLY A 21 -21.93 -24.51 0.59
CA GLY A 21 -22.73 -23.31 0.85
C GLY A 21 -22.01 -22.24 1.68
N GLU A 22 -20.75 -22.45 2.06
CA GLU A 22 -19.96 -21.52 2.90
C GLU A 22 -19.31 -20.38 2.08
N GLY A 23 -19.35 -20.48 0.76
CA GLY A 23 -18.84 -19.47 -0.17
C GLY A 23 -17.40 -19.72 -0.62
N VAL A 24 -17.09 -19.36 -1.86
CA VAL A 24 -15.73 -19.40 -2.43
C VAL A 24 -15.32 -18.03 -2.94
N HIS A 25 -14.17 -17.54 -2.52
CA HIS A 25 -13.61 -16.28 -3.01
C HIS A 25 -12.58 -16.52 -4.10
N ILE A 26 -12.82 -15.99 -5.30
CA ILE A 26 -11.85 -15.98 -6.40
C ILE A 26 -11.25 -14.58 -6.49
N VAL A 27 -9.95 -14.50 -6.21
CA VAL A 27 -9.24 -13.23 -6.08
C VAL A 27 -8.36 -13.00 -7.30
N THR A 28 -8.46 -11.80 -7.87
CA THR A 28 -7.67 -11.37 -9.03
C THR A 28 -6.94 -10.05 -8.73
N VAL A 29 -5.99 -9.68 -9.58
CA VAL A 29 -5.15 -8.48 -9.38
C VAL A 29 -5.86 -7.15 -9.66
N ASN A 30 -7.00 -7.13 -10.37
CA ASN A 30 -7.73 -5.90 -10.65
C ASN A 30 -9.23 -6.14 -10.97
N ASP A 31 -10.02 -5.07 -10.83
CA ASP A 31 -11.48 -5.10 -11.01
C ASP A 31 -11.91 -5.53 -12.43
N TYR A 32 -11.09 -5.23 -13.45
CA TYR A 32 -11.39 -5.62 -14.83
C TYR A 32 -11.37 -7.14 -14.98
N LEU A 33 -10.33 -7.81 -14.46
CA LEU A 33 -10.21 -9.27 -14.50
C LEU A 33 -11.30 -9.93 -13.65
N ALA A 34 -11.56 -9.41 -12.44
CA ALA A 34 -12.66 -9.90 -11.61
C ALA A 34 -14.00 -9.85 -12.34
N ARG A 35 -14.32 -8.70 -12.95
CA ARG A 35 -15.56 -8.51 -13.72
C ARG A 35 -15.61 -9.46 -14.92
N ARG A 36 -14.58 -9.46 -15.76
CA ARG A 36 -14.50 -10.31 -16.95
C ARG A 36 -14.68 -11.78 -16.61
N ASP A 37 -13.97 -12.27 -15.60
CA ASP A 37 -13.96 -13.70 -15.25
C ASP A 37 -15.28 -14.10 -14.58
N SER A 38 -15.86 -13.23 -13.74
CA SER A 38 -17.20 -13.47 -13.15
C SER A 38 -18.32 -13.50 -14.20
N GLU A 39 -18.24 -12.67 -15.24
CA GLU A 39 -19.21 -12.66 -16.33
C GLU A 39 -19.00 -13.84 -17.28
N TRP A 40 -17.74 -14.19 -17.56
CA TRP A 40 -17.39 -15.25 -18.50
C TRP A 40 -17.57 -16.64 -17.88
N MET A 41 -16.86 -16.94 -16.79
CA MET A 41 -16.95 -18.25 -16.10
C MET A 41 -18.21 -18.38 -15.28
N GLY A 42 -18.80 -17.29 -14.82
CA GLY A 42 -20.08 -17.35 -14.11
C GLY A 42 -21.22 -17.92 -14.95
N LYS A 43 -21.12 -17.93 -16.29
CA LYS A 43 -22.08 -18.66 -17.15
C LYS A 43 -22.06 -20.16 -16.86
N VAL A 44 -20.88 -20.74 -16.63
CA VAL A 44 -20.70 -22.16 -16.32
C VAL A 44 -21.23 -22.45 -14.92
N HIS A 45 -20.88 -21.62 -13.93
CA HIS A 45 -21.38 -21.76 -12.56
C HIS A 45 -22.90 -21.65 -12.46
N ARG A 46 -23.51 -20.62 -13.10
CA ARG A 46 -24.96 -20.45 -13.15
C ARG A 46 -25.67 -21.58 -13.88
N PHE A 47 -25.07 -22.12 -14.94
CA PHE A 47 -25.60 -23.31 -15.62
C PHE A 47 -25.66 -24.53 -14.68
N MET A 48 -24.70 -24.66 -13.76
CA MET A 48 -24.67 -25.71 -12.74
C MET A 48 -25.51 -25.38 -11.49
N GLY A 49 -26.26 -24.27 -11.49
CA GLY A 49 -27.16 -23.89 -10.40
C GLY A 49 -26.52 -23.06 -9.28
N LEU A 50 -25.26 -22.63 -9.42
CA LEU A 50 -24.60 -21.77 -8.44
C LEU A 50 -24.81 -20.29 -8.74
N SER A 51 -24.94 -19.49 -7.67
CA SER A 51 -24.94 -18.03 -7.72
C SER A 51 -23.50 -17.48 -7.79
N VAL A 52 -23.35 -16.32 -8.43
CA VAL A 52 -22.04 -15.68 -8.63
C VAL A 52 -22.14 -14.20 -8.27
N GLY A 53 -21.32 -13.77 -7.31
CA GLY A 53 -21.15 -12.39 -6.87
C GLY A 53 -19.88 -11.76 -7.44
N LEU A 54 -19.86 -10.43 -7.46
CA LEU A 54 -18.72 -9.62 -7.90
C LEU A 54 -18.50 -8.48 -6.91
N ILE A 55 -17.28 -8.38 -6.39
CA ILE A 55 -16.80 -7.32 -5.51
C ILE A 55 -15.77 -6.49 -6.27
N VAL A 56 -16.12 -5.22 -6.52
CA VAL A 56 -15.32 -4.24 -7.26
C VAL A 56 -15.51 -2.87 -6.62
N HIS A 57 -14.67 -1.92 -7.02
CA HIS A 57 -14.78 -0.55 -6.54
C HIS A 57 -16.13 0.08 -6.90
N GLY A 58 -16.64 0.93 -6.00
CA GLY A 58 -17.87 1.70 -6.19
C GLY A 58 -19.18 1.00 -5.80
N LEU A 59 -19.15 -0.26 -5.36
CA LEU A 59 -20.33 -0.95 -4.81
C LEU A 59 -20.71 -0.40 -3.44
N ASN A 60 -22.01 -0.26 -3.21
CA ASN A 60 -22.57 0.07 -1.90
C ASN A 60 -22.64 -1.17 -0.97
N ASN A 61 -23.03 -0.96 0.30
CA ASN A 61 -23.02 -2.01 1.31
C ASN A 61 -23.96 -3.18 0.99
N ASP A 62 -25.17 -2.87 0.50
CA ASP A 62 -26.19 -3.87 0.16
C ASP A 62 -25.76 -4.71 -1.04
N GLU A 63 -25.13 -4.08 -2.04
CA GLU A 63 -24.55 -4.76 -3.20
C GLU A 63 -23.41 -5.70 -2.80
N ARG A 64 -22.55 -5.27 -1.86
CA ARG A 64 -21.47 -6.12 -1.31
C ARG A 64 -22.03 -7.30 -0.53
N GLN A 65 -23.02 -7.08 0.34
CA GLN A 65 -23.70 -8.17 1.04
C GLN A 65 -24.31 -9.17 0.07
N ALA A 66 -25.02 -8.71 -0.96
CA ALA A 66 -25.58 -9.58 -1.99
C ALA A 66 -24.50 -10.39 -2.73
N ALA A 67 -23.37 -9.75 -3.05
CA ALA A 67 -22.24 -10.41 -3.73
C ALA A 67 -21.58 -11.46 -2.84
N TYR A 68 -21.30 -11.17 -1.56
CA TYR A 68 -20.72 -12.14 -0.63
C TYR A 68 -21.66 -13.29 -0.28
N ASN A 69 -22.98 -13.06 -0.32
CA ASN A 69 -23.99 -14.10 -0.12
C ASN A 69 -24.09 -15.10 -1.29
N ALA A 70 -23.43 -14.83 -2.42
CA ALA A 70 -23.35 -15.78 -3.53
C ALA A 70 -22.45 -16.98 -3.20
N ASP A 71 -22.67 -18.11 -3.86
CA ASP A 71 -21.89 -19.34 -3.70
C ASP A 71 -20.41 -19.13 -4.10
N ILE A 72 -20.18 -18.28 -5.11
CA ILE A 72 -18.85 -17.91 -5.58
C ILE A 72 -18.78 -16.39 -5.74
N THR A 73 -17.77 -15.77 -5.15
CA THR A 73 -17.56 -14.32 -5.18
C THR A 73 -16.23 -14.00 -5.85
N TYR A 74 -16.28 -13.28 -6.97
CA TYR A 74 -15.09 -12.74 -7.62
C TYR A 74 -14.76 -11.37 -7.04
N GLY A 75 -13.48 -11.02 -6.94
CA GLY A 75 -13.08 -9.67 -6.60
C GLY A 75 -11.57 -9.48 -6.58
N THR A 76 -11.13 -8.36 -6.03
CA THR A 76 -9.72 -8.05 -5.85
C THR A 76 -9.28 -8.26 -4.42
N ASN A 77 -7.99 -8.53 -4.23
CA ASN A 77 -7.36 -8.62 -2.92
C ASN A 77 -7.62 -7.36 -2.08
N ASN A 78 -7.47 -6.17 -2.68
CA ASN A 78 -7.71 -4.89 -2.03
C ASN A 78 -9.15 -4.74 -1.55
N GLU A 79 -10.14 -4.92 -2.43
CA GLU A 79 -11.55 -4.72 -2.06
C GLU A 79 -11.97 -5.70 -0.97
N MET A 80 -11.60 -6.99 -1.10
CA MET A 80 -11.94 -7.98 -0.09
C MET A 80 -11.22 -7.75 1.25
N GLY A 81 -9.95 -7.35 1.22
CA GLY A 81 -9.21 -7.04 2.45
C GLY A 81 -9.75 -5.79 3.15
N PHE A 82 -10.15 -4.77 2.41
CA PHE A 82 -10.80 -3.58 3.00
C PHE A 82 -12.20 -3.87 3.51
N ASP A 83 -12.97 -4.76 2.86
CA ASP A 83 -14.26 -5.22 3.39
C ASP A 83 -14.08 -5.94 4.73
N TYR A 84 -13.05 -6.78 4.86
CA TYR A 84 -12.70 -7.38 6.16
C TYR A 84 -12.39 -6.32 7.23
N LEU A 85 -11.58 -5.31 6.91
CA LEU A 85 -11.28 -4.24 7.86
C LEU A 85 -12.54 -3.43 8.23
N ARG A 86 -13.41 -3.12 7.26
CA ARG A 86 -14.68 -2.42 7.48
C ARG A 86 -15.63 -3.23 8.36
N ASP A 87 -15.72 -4.54 8.14
CA ASP A 87 -16.56 -5.44 8.95
C ASP A 87 -16.11 -5.47 10.41
N ASN A 88 -14.80 -5.42 10.67
CA ASN A 88 -14.26 -5.33 12.04
C ASN A 88 -14.41 -3.94 12.69
N MET A 89 -14.84 -2.94 11.92
CA MET A 89 -15.19 -1.59 12.39
C MET A 89 -16.71 -1.34 12.42
N ALA A 90 -17.51 -2.30 11.95
CA ALA A 90 -18.96 -2.16 11.89
C ALA A 90 -19.56 -2.15 13.30
N ILE A 91 -20.44 -1.17 13.58
CA ILE A 91 -21.11 -1.03 14.89
C ILE A 91 -22.16 -2.12 15.10
N TYR A 92 -22.86 -2.47 14.02
CA TYR A 92 -23.96 -3.43 14.03
C TYR A 92 -23.65 -4.60 13.11
N LYS A 93 -24.02 -5.81 13.53
CA LYS A 93 -23.75 -7.05 12.79
C LYS A 93 -24.39 -7.02 11.40
N GLU A 94 -25.55 -6.40 11.28
CA GLU A 94 -26.32 -6.29 10.05
C GLU A 94 -25.61 -5.42 8.99
N ASN A 95 -24.60 -4.64 9.38
CA ASN A 95 -23.80 -3.83 8.46
C ASN A 95 -22.59 -4.58 7.90
N MET A 96 -22.24 -5.74 8.46
CA MET A 96 -21.13 -6.57 7.95
C MET A 96 -21.47 -7.12 6.56
N VAL A 97 -20.49 -7.15 5.66
CA VAL A 97 -20.70 -7.60 4.28
C VAL A 97 -20.20 -9.01 4.02
N GLN A 98 -19.14 -9.45 4.68
CA GLN A 98 -18.57 -10.78 4.53
C GLN A 98 -19.29 -11.80 5.41
N ARG A 99 -19.27 -13.07 4.98
CA ARG A 99 -19.89 -14.19 5.70
C ARG A 99 -18.92 -15.27 6.18
N GLY A 100 -17.62 -14.96 6.20
CA GLY A 100 -16.54 -15.87 6.62
C GLY A 100 -15.45 -16.03 5.56
N HIS A 101 -14.45 -16.84 5.89
CA HIS A 101 -13.27 -17.09 5.05
C HIS A 101 -13.11 -18.61 4.84
N ALA A 102 -14.01 -19.23 4.07
CA ALA A 102 -13.98 -20.68 3.88
C ALA A 102 -12.89 -21.12 2.88
N PHE A 103 -12.98 -20.66 1.64
CA PHE A 103 -12.02 -21.03 0.59
C PHE A 103 -11.66 -19.85 -0.31
N ALA A 104 -10.36 -19.63 -0.51
CA ALA A 104 -9.83 -18.67 -1.47
C ALA A 104 -9.04 -19.36 -2.60
N ILE A 105 -9.29 -18.93 -3.83
CA ILE A 105 -8.48 -19.22 -5.02
C ILE A 105 -7.89 -17.90 -5.50
N VAL A 106 -6.57 -17.75 -5.38
CA VAL A 106 -5.85 -16.54 -5.78
C VAL A 106 -5.27 -16.72 -7.20
N ASP A 107 -5.78 -16.00 -8.19
CA ASP A 107 -5.13 -15.90 -9.50
C ASP A 107 -3.94 -14.95 -9.43
N GLU A 108 -2.86 -15.27 -10.14
CA GLU A 108 -1.60 -14.54 -10.08
C GLU A 108 -1.07 -14.45 -8.64
N VAL A 109 -1.06 -15.60 -7.97
CA VAL A 109 -0.75 -15.71 -6.53
C VAL A 109 0.62 -15.15 -6.16
N ASP A 110 1.62 -15.22 -7.04
CA ASP A 110 2.93 -14.59 -6.86
C ASP A 110 2.81 -13.07 -6.72
N SER A 111 2.02 -12.43 -7.57
CA SER A 111 1.89 -10.99 -7.48
C SER A 111 1.03 -10.52 -6.32
N ILE A 112 -0.01 -11.27 -5.95
CA ILE A 112 -0.86 -10.88 -4.82
C ILE A 112 -0.19 -11.17 -3.47
N LEU A 113 0.37 -12.37 -3.31
CA LEU A 113 0.88 -12.85 -2.01
C LEU A 113 2.35 -12.54 -1.76
N ILE A 114 3.12 -12.16 -2.79
CA ILE A 114 4.53 -11.75 -2.68
C ILE A 114 4.69 -10.27 -3.06
N ASP A 115 4.42 -9.89 -4.32
CA ASP A 115 4.73 -8.53 -4.81
C ASP A 115 3.91 -7.43 -4.10
N GLU A 116 2.60 -7.63 -3.94
CA GLU A 116 1.68 -6.67 -3.32
C GLU A 116 1.63 -6.79 -1.78
N ALA A 117 2.05 -7.93 -1.24
CA ALA A 117 2.04 -8.20 0.20
C ALA A 117 3.12 -7.44 1.00
N ARG A 118 3.90 -6.57 0.34
CA ARG A 118 4.95 -5.75 0.96
C ARG A 118 4.40 -4.62 1.83
N THR A 119 3.18 -4.16 1.57
CA THR A 119 2.55 -3.06 2.31
C THR A 119 1.23 -3.53 2.93
N PRO A 120 0.95 -3.21 4.20
CA PRO A 120 -0.33 -3.55 4.82
C PRO A 120 -1.48 -2.72 4.24
N LEU A 121 -2.69 -3.26 4.37
CA LEU A 121 -3.94 -2.51 4.21
C LEU A 121 -4.19 -1.70 5.47
N ILE A 122 -4.48 -0.41 5.31
CA ILE A 122 -4.66 0.53 6.43
C ILE A 122 -5.93 1.34 6.17
N ILE A 123 -6.84 1.36 7.14
CA ILE A 123 -7.91 2.36 7.22
C ILE A 123 -7.48 3.43 8.20
N SER A 124 -7.28 4.64 7.69
CA SER A 124 -7.04 5.83 8.51
C SER A 124 -8.33 6.63 8.68
N GLY A 125 -8.59 7.08 9.89
CA GLY A 125 -9.66 8.03 10.20
C GLY A 125 -9.11 9.40 10.55
N GLN A 126 -10.00 10.38 10.62
CA GLN A 126 -9.68 11.62 11.32
C GLN A 126 -9.42 11.26 12.78
N GLY A 127 -8.27 11.69 13.31
CA GLY A 127 -7.96 11.65 14.73
C GLY A 127 -8.90 12.55 15.53
N ASP A 128 -8.82 12.43 16.85
CA ASP A 128 -9.66 13.19 17.79
C ASP A 128 -9.52 14.72 17.58
N GLU A 129 -10.51 15.50 18.00
CA GLU A 129 -10.60 16.98 17.86
C GLU A 129 -9.57 17.76 18.70
N SER A 130 -8.36 17.26 18.88
CA SER A 130 -7.38 17.83 19.81
C SER A 130 -6.55 19.00 19.25
N THR A 131 -7.01 19.71 18.21
CA THR A 131 -6.38 20.97 17.76
C THR A 131 -6.23 21.94 18.93
N ASP A 132 -7.20 21.98 19.85
CA ASP A 132 -7.15 22.82 21.04
C ASP A 132 -6.15 22.32 22.09
N LEU A 133 -5.96 21.00 22.25
CA LEU A 133 -4.96 20.47 23.19
C LEU A 133 -3.53 20.78 22.72
N TYR A 134 -3.27 20.74 21.41
CA TYR A 134 -1.97 21.17 20.86
C TYR A 134 -1.67 22.63 21.19
N ARG A 135 -2.66 23.51 21.05
CA ARG A 135 -2.54 24.92 21.42
C ARG A 135 -2.37 25.12 22.93
N GLN A 136 -3.14 24.41 23.75
CA GLN A 136 -3.02 24.48 25.22
C GLN A 136 -1.67 23.97 25.72
N ALA A 137 -1.17 22.87 25.14
CA ALA A 137 0.15 22.33 25.46
C ALA A 137 1.26 23.31 25.03
N ASP A 138 1.14 23.93 23.85
CA ASP A 138 2.07 24.96 23.38
C ASP A 138 2.07 26.22 24.28
N ASP A 139 0.89 26.73 24.63
CA ASP A 139 0.70 27.86 25.55
C ASP A 139 1.29 27.60 26.94
N PHE A 140 1.21 26.35 27.40
CA PHE A 140 1.82 25.93 28.65
C PHE A 140 3.34 25.87 28.54
N VAL A 141 3.86 25.13 27.56
CA VAL A 141 5.31 24.91 27.38
C VAL A 141 6.05 26.21 27.09
N SER A 142 5.48 27.13 26.30
CA SER A 142 6.08 28.43 25.97
C SER A 142 6.34 29.33 27.19
N ARG A 143 5.70 29.05 28.34
CA ARG A 143 5.87 29.78 29.62
C ARG A 143 6.83 29.07 30.58
N LEU A 144 7.28 27.88 30.24
CA LEU A 144 8.18 27.10 31.08
C LEU A 144 9.62 27.58 30.94
N LYS A 145 10.35 27.51 32.06
CA LYS A 145 11.77 27.81 32.10
C LYS A 145 12.58 26.59 31.64
N VAL A 146 13.34 26.76 30.56
CA VAL A 146 14.18 25.70 29.98
C VAL A 146 15.60 25.74 30.52
N LYS A 147 16.23 24.58 30.66
CA LYS A 147 17.68 24.43 30.78
C LYS A 147 18.20 23.44 29.73
N VAL A 148 19.21 23.84 28.98
CA VAL A 148 19.77 23.07 27.87
C VAL A 148 21.15 22.55 28.28
N TYR A 149 21.36 21.25 28.15
CA TYR A 149 22.66 20.61 28.37
C TYR A 149 23.18 20.00 27.05
N ALA A 150 24.50 20.00 26.89
CA ALA A 150 25.17 19.37 25.74
C ALA A 150 25.18 17.84 25.86
N THR A 151 25.20 17.33 27.10
CA THR A 151 25.07 15.92 27.48
C THR A 151 24.62 15.87 28.92
N THR A 152 23.56 15.14 29.22
CA THR A 152 23.07 14.95 30.59
C THR A 152 23.28 13.49 30.98
N ASP A 153 23.86 13.25 32.15
CA ASP A 153 23.75 11.94 32.79
C ASP A 153 22.40 11.90 33.52
N SER A 154 21.69 10.78 33.48
CA SER A 154 20.36 10.56 34.13
C SER A 154 20.19 11.12 35.56
N LYS A 155 21.28 11.30 36.32
CA LYS A 155 21.25 11.84 37.69
C LYS A 155 21.14 13.38 37.76
N GLU A 156 21.52 14.10 36.70
CA GLU A 156 21.45 15.56 36.64
C GLU A 156 20.08 16.07 36.16
N GLU A 157 19.23 15.19 35.63
CA GLU A 157 17.84 15.50 35.24
C GLU A 157 16.87 15.46 36.44
N GLU A 158 17.22 14.67 37.46
CA GLU A 158 16.41 14.43 38.67
C GLU A 158 16.85 15.27 39.89
N ASP A 159 17.82 16.17 39.74
CA ASP A 159 18.25 17.03 40.85
C ASP A 159 17.11 18.01 41.24
N GLU A 160 16.60 17.84 42.46
CA GLU A 160 15.50 18.65 43.02
C GLU A 160 15.82 20.15 43.06
N ASN A 161 17.09 20.54 43.00
CA ASN A 161 17.53 21.95 43.00
C ASN A 161 17.69 22.56 41.59
N ILE A 162 17.28 21.87 40.53
CA ILE A 162 17.31 22.42 39.17
C ILE A 162 16.30 23.59 39.08
N ASP A 163 16.82 24.80 38.87
CA ASP A 163 16.02 25.99 38.60
C ASP A 163 15.54 26.04 37.14
N ALA A 164 14.85 24.99 36.70
CA ALA A 164 14.21 24.85 35.40
C ALA A 164 12.97 23.97 35.51
N ASP A 165 12.01 24.21 34.63
CA ASP A 165 10.76 23.45 34.54
C ASP A 165 10.89 22.27 33.57
N TYR A 166 11.78 22.38 32.58
CA TYR A 166 12.13 21.25 31.72
C TYR A 166 13.58 21.34 31.26
N VAL A 167 14.12 20.18 30.91
CA VAL A 167 15.50 20.00 30.48
C VAL A 167 15.52 19.52 29.04
N VAL A 168 16.48 20.01 28.26
CA VAL A 168 16.76 19.55 26.89
C VAL A 168 18.18 18.99 26.84
N ASP A 169 18.30 17.75 26.38
CA ASP A 169 19.58 17.14 26.01
C ASP A 169 19.75 17.25 24.49
N GLU A 170 20.68 18.11 24.05
CA GLU A 170 20.90 18.33 22.62
C GLU A 170 21.51 17.12 21.91
N LYS A 171 22.33 16.32 22.60
CA LYS A 171 23.00 15.15 22.00
C LYS A 171 22.05 13.96 21.90
N ALA A 172 21.24 13.73 22.93
CA ALA A 172 20.20 12.71 22.92
C ALA A 172 18.95 13.14 22.12
N ARG A 173 18.83 14.44 21.80
CA ARG A 173 17.64 15.05 21.19
C ARG A 173 16.37 14.68 21.98
N THR A 174 16.42 14.90 23.29
CA THR A 174 15.30 14.66 24.22
C THR A 174 14.94 15.94 24.97
N ALA A 175 13.67 16.07 25.35
CA ALA A 175 13.16 17.17 26.16
C ALA A 175 12.17 16.61 27.17
N THR A 176 12.43 16.82 28.46
CA THR A 176 11.70 16.17 29.56
C THR A 176 11.38 17.18 30.66
N LEU A 177 10.20 17.10 31.27
CA LEU A 177 9.85 17.91 32.44
C LEU A 177 10.74 17.54 33.64
N THR A 178 11.10 18.53 34.44
CA THR A 178 11.64 18.31 35.79
C THR A 178 10.49 18.08 36.78
N ALA A 179 10.77 17.66 38.01
CA ALA A 179 9.76 17.56 39.07
C ALA A 179 8.98 18.88 39.25
N ARG A 180 9.65 20.02 39.10
CA ARG A 180 9.04 21.36 39.14
C ARG A 180 8.12 21.61 37.93
N GLY A 181 8.50 21.14 36.75
CA GLY A 181 7.66 21.20 35.55
C GLY A 181 6.41 20.35 35.67
N VAL A 182 6.53 19.16 36.25
CA VAL A 182 5.41 18.27 36.55
C VAL A 182 4.43 18.94 37.52
N GLU A 183 4.91 19.51 38.62
CA GLU A 183 4.05 20.23 39.59
C GLU A 183 3.31 21.41 38.94
N LYS A 184 3.97 22.10 37.99
CA LYS A 184 3.33 23.17 37.20
C LYS A 184 2.29 22.64 36.24
N ALA A 185 2.54 21.50 35.59
CA ALA A 185 1.57 20.86 34.70
C ALA A 185 0.32 20.43 35.47
N GLU A 186 0.50 19.78 36.62
CA GLU A 186 -0.60 19.36 37.50
C GLU A 186 -1.46 20.55 37.94
N LYS A 187 -0.83 21.67 38.32
CA LYS A 187 -1.57 22.90 38.67
C LYS A 187 -2.25 23.55 37.47
N ALA A 188 -1.60 23.61 36.31
CA ALA A 188 -2.13 24.27 35.12
C ALA A 188 -3.34 23.54 34.53
N PHE A 189 -3.34 22.21 34.58
CA PHE A 189 -4.38 21.35 34.03
C PHE A 189 -5.28 20.73 35.11
N ASN A 190 -5.09 21.11 36.38
CA ASN A 190 -5.86 20.63 37.53
C ASN A 190 -5.89 19.09 37.64
N LEU A 191 -4.70 18.48 37.59
CA LEU A 191 -4.49 17.03 37.69
C LEU A 191 -4.08 16.65 39.11
N GLU A 192 -4.53 15.49 39.59
CA GLU A 192 -4.06 14.93 40.87
C GLU A 192 -2.64 14.34 40.74
N ASN A 193 -2.38 13.66 39.62
CA ASN A 193 -1.07 13.11 39.29
C ASN A 193 -0.87 13.10 37.77
N TYR A 194 0.20 13.73 37.30
CA TYR A 194 0.56 13.79 35.89
C TYR A 194 0.82 12.41 35.26
N ALA A 195 1.28 11.45 36.06
CA ALA A 195 1.65 10.11 35.60
C ALA A 195 0.46 9.14 35.50
N ASP A 196 -0.75 9.56 35.87
CA ASP A 196 -1.93 8.70 35.78
C ASP A 196 -2.31 8.36 34.34
N ILE A 197 -2.77 7.13 34.12
CA ILE A 197 -3.13 6.60 32.78
C ILE A 197 -4.22 7.45 32.12
N GLU A 198 -5.15 7.99 32.92
CA GLU A 198 -6.24 8.85 32.46
C GLU A 198 -5.71 10.15 31.81
N ASN A 199 -4.51 10.61 32.20
CA ASN A 199 -3.87 11.81 31.68
C ASN A 199 -2.92 11.55 30.50
N SER A 200 -2.80 10.29 30.05
CA SER A 200 -1.84 9.87 29.02
C SER A 200 -1.90 10.69 27.73
N THR A 201 -3.11 11.07 27.27
CA THR A 201 -3.29 11.91 26.09
C THR A 201 -2.68 13.30 26.29
N LEU A 202 -2.97 13.97 27.41
CA LEU A 202 -2.43 15.29 27.72
C LEU A 202 -0.90 15.25 27.89
N THR A 203 -0.41 14.25 28.62
CA THR A 203 1.02 13.98 28.80
C THR A 203 1.74 13.79 27.47
N HIS A 204 1.12 13.08 26.51
CA HIS A 204 1.67 12.94 25.16
C HIS A 204 1.78 14.31 24.46
N HIS A 205 0.74 15.14 24.49
CA HIS A 205 0.75 16.45 23.82
C HIS A 205 1.77 17.41 24.44
N ILE A 206 1.88 17.45 25.77
CA ILE A 206 2.91 18.24 26.48
C ILE A 206 4.31 17.77 26.08
N ASN A 207 4.55 16.46 26.01
CA ASN A 207 5.83 15.93 25.55
C ASN A 207 6.15 16.32 24.10
N GLN A 208 5.17 16.29 23.17
CA GLN A 208 5.42 16.75 21.80
C GLN A 208 5.68 18.26 21.74
N ALA A 209 4.98 19.07 22.54
CA ALA A 209 5.25 20.51 22.64
C ALA A 209 6.65 20.81 23.20
N LEU A 210 7.09 20.07 24.23
CA LEU A 210 8.46 20.17 24.75
C LEU A 210 9.51 19.84 23.68
N ARG A 211 9.26 18.80 22.88
CA ARG A 211 10.15 18.44 21.77
C ARG A 211 10.14 19.51 20.68
N ALA A 212 8.98 20.03 20.32
CA ALA A 212 8.84 21.09 19.33
C ALA A 212 9.59 22.37 19.75
N HIS A 213 9.54 22.76 21.03
CA HIS A 213 10.26 23.94 21.55
C HIS A 213 11.73 23.68 21.80
N GLY A 214 12.07 22.56 22.43
CA GLY A 214 13.41 22.26 22.90
C GLY A 214 14.36 21.73 21.84
N ILE A 215 13.87 20.91 20.91
CA ILE A 215 14.71 20.18 19.95
C ILE A 215 14.57 20.73 18.53
N MET A 216 13.34 21.07 18.11
CA MET A 216 13.06 21.42 16.72
C MET A 216 13.35 22.90 16.47
N LYS A 217 14.34 23.17 15.62
CA LYS A 217 14.82 24.53 15.29
C LYS A 217 14.30 24.96 13.92
N ARG A 218 13.63 26.11 13.89
CA ARG A 218 13.21 26.77 12.65
C ARG A 218 14.44 27.13 11.81
N ASP A 219 14.30 26.99 10.49
CA ASP A 219 15.34 27.19 9.47
C ASP A 219 16.51 26.18 9.53
N ILE A 220 16.41 25.15 10.38
CA ILE A 220 17.37 24.02 10.47
C ILE A 220 16.64 22.70 10.25
N ASP A 221 15.66 22.37 11.10
CA ASP A 221 14.90 21.13 11.02
C ASP A 221 13.65 21.29 10.14
N TYR A 222 13.06 22.49 10.12
CA TYR A 222 11.87 22.81 9.33
C TYR A 222 11.84 24.29 8.94
N VAL A 223 11.04 24.62 7.93
CA VAL A 223 10.73 25.99 7.52
C VAL A 223 9.23 26.21 7.49
N VAL A 224 8.79 27.43 7.79
CA VAL A 224 7.39 27.85 7.66
C VAL A 224 7.21 28.56 6.32
N LYS A 225 6.37 28.02 5.45
CA LYS A 225 6.12 28.61 4.12
C LYS A 225 4.65 28.45 3.75
N ASP A 226 4.04 29.53 3.25
CA ASP A 226 2.64 29.55 2.79
C ASP A 226 1.63 29.04 3.85
N GLY A 227 1.96 29.22 5.14
CA GLY A 227 1.14 28.71 6.23
C GLY A 227 1.25 27.20 6.47
N GLU A 228 2.32 26.56 6.02
CA GLU A 228 2.60 25.14 6.24
C GLU A 228 4.01 24.92 6.82
N ILE A 229 4.18 23.82 7.57
CA ILE A 229 5.48 23.35 8.06
C ILE A 229 6.09 22.41 7.03
N LEU A 230 7.24 22.79 6.48
CA LEU A 230 8.00 21.97 5.53
C LEU A 230 9.28 21.47 6.18
N ILE A 231 9.48 20.14 6.16
CA ILE A 231 10.65 19.50 6.75
C ILE A 231 11.90 19.79 5.92
N VAL A 232 13.02 20.08 6.59
CA VAL A 232 14.33 20.23 5.98
C VAL A 232 15.16 18.97 6.27
N ASP A 233 15.74 18.39 5.23
CA ASP A 233 16.66 17.27 5.34
C ASP A 233 17.98 17.77 5.97
N GLU A 234 18.34 17.23 7.15
CA GLU A 234 19.49 17.64 7.95
C GLU A 234 20.84 17.49 7.22
N PHE A 235 20.95 16.57 6.26
CA PHE A 235 22.19 16.32 5.54
C PHE A 235 22.34 17.18 4.29
N THR A 236 21.24 17.47 3.62
CA THR A 236 21.24 18.11 2.29
C THR A 236 20.69 19.53 2.30
N GLY A 237 20.03 19.96 3.37
CA GLY A 237 19.33 21.25 3.47
C GLY A 237 18.14 21.37 2.53
N ARG A 238 17.66 20.26 1.94
CA ARG A 238 16.56 20.26 0.98
C ARG A 238 15.21 20.18 1.67
N ILE A 239 14.24 20.88 1.10
CA ILE A 239 12.85 20.81 1.54
C ILE A 239 12.22 19.49 1.10
N MET A 240 11.64 18.76 2.05
CA MET A 240 10.96 17.47 1.83
C MET A 240 9.45 17.66 1.71
N LEU A 241 8.97 17.96 0.50
CA LEU A 241 7.54 18.14 0.23
C LEU A 241 6.73 16.87 0.50
N GLY A 242 5.57 17.03 1.14
CA GLY A 242 4.64 15.94 1.45
C GLY A 242 5.05 15.03 2.61
N ARG A 243 6.17 15.32 3.30
CA ARG A 243 6.56 14.60 4.51
C ARG A 243 6.08 15.32 5.76
N ARG A 244 5.69 14.54 6.76
CA ARG A 244 5.29 15.02 8.09
C ARG A 244 6.06 14.26 9.17
N TYR A 245 6.25 14.89 10.32
CA TYR A 245 6.76 14.18 11.50
C TYR A 245 5.65 13.31 12.09
N SER A 246 6.00 12.13 12.60
CA SER A 246 5.07 11.18 13.20
C SER A 246 4.77 11.51 14.67
N GLU A 247 3.84 10.77 15.29
CA GLU A 247 3.53 10.84 16.73
C GLU A 247 3.12 12.26 17.19
N GLY A 248 2.37 12.99 16.39
CA GLY A 248 1.88 14.32 16.76
C GLY A 248 2.91 15.45 16.80
N LEU A 249 4.19 15.15 16.56
CA LEU A 249 5.26 16.17 16.58
C LEU A 249 5.06 17.25 15.50
N HIS A 250 4.51 16.88 14.33
CA HIS A 250 4.26 17.84 13.26
C HIS A 250 3.21 18.86 13.68
N GLN A 251 2.13 18.39 14.31
CA GLN A 251 1.06 19.21 14.86
C GLN A 251 1.54 20.11 16.00
N ALA A 252 2.43 19.61 16.86
CA ALA A 252 3.07 20.42 17.89
C ALA A 252 3.94 21.56 17.31
N ILE A 253 4.65 21.32 16.19
CA ILE A 253 5.40 22.37 15.49
C ILE A 253 4.44 23.36 14.81
N GLU A 254 3.35 22.88 14.19
CA GLU A 254 2.30 23.74 13.64
C GLU A 254 1.74 24.68 14.72
N ALA A 255 1.44 24.15 15.92
CA ALA A 255 0.97 24.94 17.06
C ALA A 255 1.98 26.00 17.51
N LYS A 256 3.25 25.60 17.70
CA LYS A 256 4.38 26.47 18.08
C LYS A 256 4.58 27.63 17.12
N GLU A 257 4.44 27.41 15.83
CA GLU A 257 4.62 28.45 14.80
C GLU A 257 3.31 29.21 14.49
N HIS A 258 2.24 28.96 15.25
CA HIS A 258 0.92 29.54 15.07
C HIS A 258 0.34 29.30 13.66
N VAL A 259 0.66 28.14 13.10
CA VAL A 259 0.10 27.61 11.85
C VAL A 259 -1.21 26.87 12.17
N ASP A 260 -2.10 26.73 11.18
CA ASP A 260 -3.31 25.93 11.34
C ASP A 260 -2.93 24.46 11.58
N VAL A 261 -3.28 23.95 12.76
CA VAL A 261 -2.91 22.59 13.18
C VAL A 261 -3.82 21.61 12.48
N GLN A 262 -3.24 20.83 11.58
CA GLN A 262 -4.03 19.86 10.82
C GLN A 262 -4.34 18.64 11.68
N ARG A 263 -5.55 18.10 11.51
CA ARG A 263 -5.97 16.88 12.22
C ARG A 263 -5.00 15.73 11.94
N GLU A 264 -4.66 14.99 12.98
CA GLU A 264 -3.91 13.76 12.82
C GLU A 264 -4.72 12.73 12.04
N ASN A 265 -4.02 11.94 11.22
CA ASN A 265 -4.61 10.72 10.69
C ASN A 265 -4.25 9.60 11.66
N LYS A 266 -5.26 8.97 12.26
CA LYS A 266 -5.08 7.82 13.14
C LYS A 266 -5.38 6.54 12.36
N THR A 267 -4.50 5.55 12.47
CA THR A 267 -4.78 4.20 11.95
C THR A 267 -5.89 3.57 12.79
N LEU A 268 -7.05 3.34 12.19
CA LEU A 268 -8.20 2.71 12.84
C LEU A 268 -8.16 1.19 12.75
N ALA A 269 -7.75 0.66 11.60
CA ALA A 269 -7.63 -0.77 11.37
C ALA A 269 -6.49 -1.06 10.39
N THR A 270 -5.81 -2.19 10.59
CA THR A 270 -4.71 -2.62 9.72
C THR A 270 -4.65 -4.14 9.63
N ILE A 271 -4.32 -4.65 8.44
CA ILE A 271 -4.00 -6.07 8.22
C ILE A 271 -3.02 -6.19 7.07
N THR A 272 -2.08 -7.14 7.16
CA THR A 272 -1.22 -7.49 6.03
C THR A 272 -1.92 -8.51 5.14
N PHE A 273 -1.61 -8.54 3.84
CA PHE A 273 -2.16 -9.58 2.95
C PHE A 273 -1.81 -11.00 3.43
N GLN A 274 -0.60 -11.19 3.97
CA GLN A 274 -0.19 -12.45 4.57
C GLN A 274 -1.19 -12.91 5.63
N ASN A 275 -1.51 -12.04 6.59
CA ASN A 275 -2.40 -12.39 7.69
C ASN A 275 -3.85 -12.51 7.23
N TYR A 276 -4.30 -11.67 6.29
CA TYR A 276 -5.66 -11.74 5.74
C TYR A 276 -5.92 -13.09 5.05
N PHE A 277 -5.02 -13.53 4.16
CA PHE A 277 -5.23 -14.80 3.45
C PHE A 277 -5.04 -16.04 4.35
N ARG A 278 -4.33 -15.91 5.48
CA ARG A 278 -4.25 -16.96 6.51
C ARG A 278 -5.53 -17.11 7.34
N LEU A 279 -6.49 -16.18 7.23
CA LEU A 279 -7.81 -16.35 7.85
C LEU A 279 -8.65 -17.42 7.14
N TYR A 280 -8.32 -17.76 5.90
CA TYR A 280 -9.08 -18.75 5.15
C TYR A 280 -8.82 -20.16 5.67
N GLU A 281 -9.88 -20.94 5.88
CA GLU A 281 -9.76 -22.36 6.25
C GLU A 281 -9.01 -23.16 5.19
N LYS A 282 -9.20 -22.77 3.92
CA LYS A 282 -8.48 -23.32 2.78
C LYS A 282 -8.02 -22.21 1.86
N LEU A 283 -6.76 -22.27 1.46
CA LEU A 283 -6.14 -21.34 0.51
C LEU A 283 -5.54 -22.13 -0.65
N SER A 284 -5.70 -21.60 -1.85
CA SER A 284 -5.03 -22.09 -3.07
C SER A 284 -4.73 -20.93 -3.99
N GLY A 285 -3.83 -21.15 -4.94
CA GLY A 285 -3.52 -20.15 -5.94
C GLY A 285 -2.97 -20.75 -7.22
N MET A 286 -2.94 -19.93 -8.27
CA MET A 286 -2.46 -20.33 -9.58
C MET A 286 -1.63 -19.21 -10.20
N THR A 287 -0.48 -19.57 -10.77
CA THR A 287 0.37 -18.64 -11.52
C THR A 287 1.27 -19.40 -12.50
N GLY A 288 1.93 -18.66 -13.40
CA GLY A 288 2.91 -19.21 -14.33
C GLY A 288 4.31 -19.37 -13.73
N THR A 289 4.60 -18.74 -12.59
CA THR A 289 5.97 -18.38 -12.17
C THR A 289 6.31 -18.66 -10.70
N ALA A 290 5.47 -19.35 -9.93
CA ALA A 290 5.66 -19.48 -8.48
C ALA A 290 6.87 -20.33 -8.04
N VAL A 291 7.48 -21.15 -8.90
CA VAL A 291 8.54 -22.10 -8.50
C VAL A 291 9.73 -21.39 -7.86
N THR A 292 10.04 -20.14 -8.24
CA THR A 292 11.13 -19.37 -7.63
C THR A 292 10.86 -18.98 -6.18
N GLU A 293 9.59 -18.79 -5.82
CA GLU A 293 9.16 -18.33 -4.50
C GLU A 293 8.62 -19.48 -3.61
N ALA A 294 8.95 -20.73 -3.95
CA ALA A 294 8.42 -21.92 -3.28
C ALA A 294 8.62 -21.94 -1.77
N GLU A 295 9.81 -21.54 -1.31
CA GLU A 295 10.13 -21.49 0.11
C GLU A 295 9.26 -20.48 0.87
N GLU A 296 8.99 -19.33 0.26
CA GLU A 296 8.17 -18.28 0.86
C GLU A 296 6.69 -18.70 0.97
N PHE A 297 6.15 -19.33 -0.08
CA PHE A 297 4.79 -19.89 -0.08
C PHE A 297 4.59 -20.95 1.00
N ALA A 298 5.55 -21.88 1.14
CA ALA A 298 5.49 -22.92 2.16
C ALA A 298 5.61 -22.31 3.58
N ALA A 299 6.54 -21.38 3.79
CA ALA A 299 6.82 -20.81 5.10
C ALA A 299 5.69 -19.91 5.62
N ILE A 300 5.10 -19.07 4.77
CA ILE A 300 4.11 -18.07 5.18
C ILE A 300 2.69 -18.61 5.11
N TYR A 301 2.35 -19.31 4.02
CA TYR A 301 0.98 -19.68 3.70
C TYR A 301 0.71 -21.19 3.79
N GLN A 302 1.73 -22.00 4.09
CA GLN A 302 1.63 -23.47 4.09
C GLN A 302 1.13 -24.01 2.74
N LEU A 303 1.55 -23.36 1.64
CA LEU A 303 1.18 -23.75 0.29
C LEU A 303 2.34 -24.49 -0.39
N ASP A 304 2.07 -25.73 -0.81
CA ASP A 304 2.97 -26.49 -1.67
C ASP A 304 2.83 -26.04 -3.13
N ILE A 305 3.95 -26.04 -3.85
CA ILE A 305 3.96 -25.75 -5.28
C ILE A 305 3.96 -27.04 -6.08
N VAL A 306 3.00 -27.14 -7.00
CA VAL A 306 2.94 -28.23 -7.97
C VAL A 306 3.13 -27.66 -9.37
N GLU A 307 4.21 -28.05 -10.04
CA GLU A 307 4.42 -27.71 -11.44
C GLU A 307 3.54 -28.59 -12.34
N ILE A 308 2.50 -27.99 -12.92
CA ILE A 308 1.60 -28.68 -13.84
C ILE A 308 2.25 -28.74 -15.25
N PRO A 309 2.32 -29.93 -15.87
CA PRO A 309 2.85 -30.07 -17.23
C PRO A 309 2.08 -29.20 -18.24
N THR A 310 2.79 -28.67 -19.23
CA THR A 310 2.18 -27.89 -20.32
C THR A 310 1.39 -28.80 -21.27
N ASN A 311 0.23 -28.35 -21.76
CA ASN A 311 -0.58 -29.10 -22.72
C ASN A 311 0.17 -29.36 -24.04
N LYS A 312 1.06 -28.44 -24.45
CA LYS A 312 1.95 -28.62 -25.59
C LYS A 312 3.41 -28.38 -25.19
N PRO A 313 4.38 -29.08 -25.79
CA PRO A 313 5.80 -28.79 -25.58
C PRO A 313 6.12 -27.32 -25.91
N VAL A 314 6.94 -26.70 -25.07
CA VAL A 314 7.33 -25.29 -25.24
C VAL A 314 8.34 -25.17 -26.37
N ALA A 315 7.97 -24.46 -27.43
CA ALA A 315 8.83 -24.16 -28.58
C ALA A 315 9.40 -22.72 -28.54
N ARG A 316 9.21 -22.00 -27.44
CA ARG A 316 9.74 -20.64 -27.26
C ARG A 316 11.25 -20.70 -27.11
N ILE A 317 11.96 -19.84 -27.84
CA ILE A 317 13.41 -19.69 -27.74
C ILE A 317 13.69 -18.50 -26.83
N ASP A 318 14.28 -18.78 -25.66
CA ASP A 318 14.70 -17.76 -24.70
C ASP A 318 16.17 -17.42 -24.97
N HIS A 319 16.44 -16.20 -25.43
CA HIS A 319 17.79 -15.72 -25.71
C HIS A 319 18.48 -15.23 -24.41
N PRO A 320 19.82 -15.35 -24.30
CA PRO A 320 20.56 -14.80 -23.18
C PRO A 320 20.43 -13.28 -23.05
N ASP A 321 20.57 -12.78 -21.82
CA ASP A 321 20.55 -11.35 -21.54
C ASP A 321 21.69 -10.60 -22.25
N VAL A 322 21.38 -9.39 -22.74
CA VAL A 322 22.35 -8.51 -23.41
C VAL A 322 22.58 -7.26 -22.57
N VAL A 323 23.83 -7.03 -22.16
CA VAL A 323 24.22 -5.94 -21.27
C VAL A 323 24.95 -4.84 -22.04
N TYR A 324 24.60 -3.58 -21.77
CA TYR A 324 25.21 -2.41 -22.38
C TYR A 324 25.80 -1.48 -21.31
N LYS A 325 26.90 -0.79 -21.67
CA LYS A 325 27.59 0.16 -20.78
C LYS A 325 26.72 1.36 -20.34
N ASN A 326 25.78 1.78 -21.18
CA ASN A 326 24.92 2.93 -20.91
C ASN A 326 23.52 2.75 -21.51
N ASP A 327 22.56 3.53 -21.01
CA ASP A 327 21.16 3.46 -21.46
C ASP A 327 20.99 3.89 -22.92
N VAL A 328 21.80 4.83 -23.40
CA VAL A 328 21.74 5.29 -24.80
C VAL A 328 22.04 4.15 -25.76
N GLY A 329 23.10 3.38 -25.49
CA GLY A 329 23.49 2.21 -26.28
C GLY A 329 22.45 1.10 -26.20
N LYS A 330 21.95 0.81 -24.99
CA LYS A 330 20.87 -0.16 -24.78
C LYS A 330 19.62 0.20 -25.59
N ASN A 331 19.14 1.43 -25.45
CA ASN A 331 17.91 1.88 -26.11
C ASN A 331 18.06 1.88 -27.63
N LYS A 332 19.24 2.25 -28.15
CA LYS A 332 19.52 2.15 -29.59
C LYS A 332 19.42 0.69 -30.07
N ALA A 333 20.02 -0.25 -29.35
CA ALA A 333 19.98 -1.66 -29.70
C ALA A 333 18.56 -2.26 -29.63
N ILE A 334 17.78 -1.89 -28.61
CA ILE A 334 16.36 -2.27 -28.50
C ILE A 334 15.59 -1.81 -29.74
N ILE A 335 15.78 -0.55 -30.16
CA ILE A 335 15.08 0.00 -31.34
C ILE A 335 15.51 -0.71 -32.62
N GLU A 336 16.80 -1.01 -32.79
CA GLU A 336 17.30 -1.76 -33.95
C GLU A 336 16.70 -3.17 -34.01
N GLN A 337 16.60 -3.86 -32.89
CA GLN A 337 15.95 -5.18 -32.81
C GLN A 337 14.45 -5.10 -33.13
N ILE A 338 13.75 -4.07 -32.64
CA ILE A 338 12.33 -3.86 -32.97
C ILE A 338 12.15 -3.63 -34.47
N ILE A 339 13.01 -2.82 -35.10
CA ILE A 339 12.99 -2.57 -36.55
C ILE A 339 13.16 -3.90 -37.30
N GLU A 340 14.18 -4.68 -36.97
CA GLU A 340 14.47 -5.95 -37.64
C GLU A 340 13.30 -6.94 -37.55
N CYS A 341 12.68 -7.07 -36.37
CA CYS A 341 11.49 -7.89 -36.20
C CYS A 341 10.29 -7.34 -36.99
N HIS A 342 10.06 -6.02 -36.93
CA HIS A 342 8.93 -5.38 -37.59
C HIS A 342 9.01 -5.48 -39.12
N GLU A 343 10.21 -5.35 -39.72
CA GLU A 343 10.45 -5.52 -41.16
C GLU A 343 10.13 -6.94 -41.64
N LYS A 344 10.36 -7.95 -40.79
CA LYS A 344 9.96 -9.35 -41.04
C LYS A 344 8.46 -9.59 -40.79
N GLY A 345 7.74 -8.60 -40.26
CA GLY A 345 6.34 -8.72 -39.85
C GLY A 345 6.13 -9.46 -38.53
N GLN A 346 7.19 -9.72 -37.77
CA GLN A 346 7.11 -10.38 -36.48
C GLN A 346 6.49 -9.43 -35.43
N PRO A 347 5.46 -9.85 -34.68
CA PRO A 347 4.92 -9.05 -33.59
C PRO A 347 5.94 -8.90 -32.46
N VAL A 348 6.00 -7.71 -31.85
CA VAL A 348 6.94 -7.38 -30.78
C VAL A 348 6.22 -6.80 -29.58
N LEU A 349 6.50 -7.35 -28.40
CA LEU A 349 6.10 -6.81 -27.10
C LEU A 349 7.35 -6.37 -26.34
N VAL A 350 7.39 -5.09 -25.94
CA VAL A 350 8.52 -4.48 -25.22
C VAL A 350 8.09 -4.19 -23.78
N GLY A 351 8.71 -4.87 -22.83
CA GLY A 351 8.51 -4.60 -21.39
C GLY A 351 9.38 -3.46 -20.89
N THR A 352 8.79 -2.55 -20.12
CA THR A 352 9.49 -1.44 -19.45
C THR A 352 9.03 -1.32 -18.00
N ILE A 353 9.86 -0.75 -17.12
CA ILE A 353 9.54 -0.66 -15.68
C ILE A 353 8.84 0.65 -15.27
N SER A 354 8.85 1.68 -16.11
CA SER A 354 8.27 2.99 -15.79
C SER A 354 7.68 3.66 -17.02
N ILE A 355 6.64 4.47 -16.81
CA ILE A 355 5.95 5.21 -17.88
C ILE A 355 6.93 6.11 -18.63
N GLU A 356 7.85 6.76 -17.91
CA GLU A 356 8.89 7.61 -18.50
C GLU A 356 9.74 6.84 -19.53
N LYS A 357 10.16 5.62 -19.20
CA LYS A 357 10.94 4.77 -20.12
C LYS A 357 10.09 4.33 -21.32
N SER A 358 8.81 4.02 -21.10
CA SER A 358 7.88 3.66 -22.17
C SER A 358 7.68 4.82 -23.15
N GLU A 359 7.47 6.04 -22.65
CA GLU A 359 7.32 7.25 -23.45
C GLU A 359 8.62 7.61 -24.19
N TYR A 360 9.77 7.42 -23.53
CA TYR A 360 11.06 7.62 -24.17
C TYR A 360 11.26 6.67 -25.38
N LEU A 361 11.01 5.37 -25.20
CA LEU A 361 11.10 4.39 -26.29
C LEU A 361 10.06 4.66 -27.38
N SER A 362 8.84 5.03 -27.01
CA SER A 362 7.77 5.48 -27.92
C SER A 362 8.25 6.65 -28.79
N GLY A 363 8.88 7.67 -28.19
CA GLY A 363 9.47 8.79 -28.91
C GLY A 363 10.55 8.37 -29.92
N LEU A 364 11.39 7.39 -29.56
CA LEU A 364 12.40 6.85 -30.47
C LEU A 364 11.79 6.08 -31.65
N LEU A 365 10.74 5.27 -31.39
CA LEU A 365 10.02 4.55 -32.44
C LEU A 365 9.27 5.49 -33.38
N LYS A 366 8.64 6.57 -32.85
CA LYS A 366 7.97 7.60 -33.67
C LYS A 366 8.95 8.26 -34.64
N LYS A 367 10.17 8.58 -34.19
CA LYS A 367 11.24 9.13 -35.06
C LYS A 367 11.65 8.19 -36.19
N ARG A 368 11.43 6.88 -36.03
CA ARG A 368 11.68 5.84 -37.04
C ARG A 368 10.45 5.49 -37.88
N GLY A 369 9.31 6.14 -37.63
CA GLY A 369 8.07 5.90 -38.37
C GLY A 369 7.35 4.59 -38.03
N ILE A 370 7.72 3.91 -36.93
CA ILE A 370 7.10 2.66 -36.52
C ILE A 370 5.81 2.94 -35.74
N LYS A 371 4.68 2.45 -36.25
CA LYS A 371 3.41 2.46 -35.52
C LYS A 371 3.47 1.48 -34.36
N HIS A 372 3.09 1.93 -33.17
CA HIS A 372 3.10 1.12 -31.97
C HIS A 372 2.02 1.60 -31.00
N ASN A 373 1.66 0.73 -30.06
CA ASN A 373 0.80 1.06 -28.93
C ASN A 373 1.61 1.10 -27.63
N VAL A 374 1.16 1.91 -26.67
CA VAL A 374 1.76 1.99 -25.33
C VAL A 374 0.68 1.69 -24.30
N LEU A 375 0.96 0.74 -23.40
CA LEU A 375 0.10 0.32 -22.30
C LEU A 375 0.74 0.83 -21.00
N ASN A 376 0.01 1.61 -20.22
CA ASN A 376 0.54 2.31 -19.05
C ASN A 376 -0.21 1.97 -17.75
N ALA A 377 -1.02 0.91 -17.76
CA ALA A 377 -1.83 0.43 -16.64
C ALA A 377 -2.86 1.44 -16.12
N LYS A 378 -3.29 2.42 -16.93
CA LYS A 378 -4.32 3.40 -16.54
C LYS A 378 -5.74 3.02 -16.95
N HIS A 379 -5.88 2.28 -18.06
CA HIS A 379 -7.18 1.95 -18.62
C HIS A 379 -7.23 0.46 -19.00
N HIS A 380 -7.44 -0.40 -18.00
CA HIS A 380 -7.34 -1.85 -18.16
C HIS A 380 -8.20 -2.43 -19.30
N GLU A 381 -9.44 -1.97 -19.48
CA GLU A 381 -10.32 -2.48 -20.55
C GLU A 381 -9.79 -2.15 -21.96
N LYS A 382 -9.44 -0.88 -22.22
CA LYS A 382 -8.85 -0.47 -23.50
C LYS A 382 -7.50 -1.13 -23.75
N GLU A 383 -6.71 -1.29 -22.69
CA GLU A 383 -5.42 -1.97 -22.79
C GLU A 383 -5.59 -3.45 -23.15
N ALA A 384 -6.59 -4.13 -22.58
CA ALA A 384 -6.93 -5.51 -22.93
C ALA A 384 -7.30 -5.64 -24.41
N GLU A 385 -8.10 -4.72 -24.95
CA GLU A 385 -8.41 -4.70 -26.39
C GLU A 385 -7.15 -4.57 -27.25
N ILE A 386 -6.20 -3.73 -26.84
CA ILE A 386 -4.93 -3.54 -27.55
C ILE A 386 -4.07 -4.81 -27.46
N VAL A 387 -3.97 -5.42 -26.27
CA VAL A 387 -3.16 -6.63 -26.02
C VAL A 387 -3.69 -7.81 -26.83
N ALA A 388 -5.01 -7.97 -26.93
CA ALA A 388 -5.64 -9.01 -27.74
C ALA A 388 -5.25 -8.93 -29.23
N GLN A 389 -4.82 -7.75 -29.69
CA GLN A 389 -4.36 -7.51 -31.06
C GLN A 389 -2.82 -7.50 -31.20
N ALA A 390 -2.06 -7.57 -30.10
CA ALA A 390 -0.61 -7.44 -30.10
C ALA A 390 0.13 -8.58 -30.80
N GLY A 391 -0.52 -9.75 -30.98
CA GLY A 391 0.04 -10.89 -31.71
C GLY A 391 -0.11 -10.82 -33.24
N LYS A 392 -0.68 -9.74 -33.79
CA LYS A 392 -0.90 -9.61 -35.25
C LYS A 392 0.39 -9.26 -36.00
N PHE A 393 0.41 -9.60 -37.29
CA PHE A 393 1.53 -9.31 -38.20
C PHE A 393 1.94 -7.82 -38.12
N GLY A 394 3.21 -7.58 -37.83
CA GLY A 394 3.80 -6.25 -37.71
C GLY A 394 3.36 -5.44 -36.48
N ALA A 395 2.62 -6.01 -35.53
CA ALA A 395 2.21 -5.27 -34.34
C ALA A 395 3.41 -4.99 -33.42
N VAL A 396 3.51 -3.76 -32.91
CA VAL A 396 4.51 -3.36 -31.91
C VAL A 396 3.79 -2.77 -30.71
N THR A 397 4.04 -3.32 -29.53
CA THR A 397 3.38 -2.91 -28.29
C THR A 397 4.43 -2.70 -27.20
N ILE A 398 4.36 -1.57 -26.50
CA ILE A 398 5.18 -1.27 -25.32
C ILE A 398 4.29 -1.42 -24.09
N ALA A 399 4.69 -2.24 -23.12
CA ALA A 399 3.99 -2.44 -21.86
C ALA A 399 4.82 -1.92 -20.68
N THR A 400 4.23 -1.03 -19.87
CA THR A 400 4.80 -0.58 -18.60
C THR A 400 4.41 -1.54 -17.48
N ASN A 401 5.37 -2.03 -16.70
CA ASN A 401 5.18 -2.81 -15.48
C ASN A 401 4.11 -3.92 -15.59
N MET A 402 4.21 -4.74 -16.65
CA MET A 402 3.24 -5.81 -16.97
C MET A 402 1.81 -5.32 -17.29
N ALA A 403 1.64 -4.09 -17.78
CA ALA A 403 0.36 -3.64 -18.33
C ALA A 403 -0.15 -4.61 -19.41
N GLY A 404 -1.46 -4.91 -19.36
CA GLY A 404 -2.07 -5.94 -20.20
C GLY A 404 -2.05 -7.36 -19.64
N ARG A 405 -1.60 -7.56 -18.40
CA ARG A 405 -1.60 -8.88 -17.75
C ARG A 405 -2.99 -9.53 -17.73
N GLY A 406 -3.03 -10.83 -17.96
CA GLY A 406 -4.24 -11.66 -17.85
C GLY A 406 -5.14 -11.64 -19.09
N THR A 407 -4.78 -10.89 -20.15
CA THR A 407 -5.47 -10.87 -21.45
C THR A 407 -4.69 -11.68 -22.48
#